data_AF-A0A926PR59-F1
#
_entry.id   AF-A0A926PR59-F1
#
_cell.length_a   1.000
_cell.length_b   1.000
_cell.length_c   1.000
_cell.angle_alpha   90.00
_cell.angle_beta   90.00
_cell.angle_gamma   90.00
#
_symmetry.space_group_name_H-M   'P 1'
#
loop_
_entity.id
_entity.type
_entity.pdbx_description
1 polymer ?
#
loop_
_entity_poly.entity_id
_entity_poly.type
_entity_poly.pdbx_seq_one_letter_code
_entity_poly.pdbx_strand_id
1 'polypeptide(L)'
;MLSQSPLEIQVNVAHIVSTIRAKFEEEGLTNRFFEVKPYHSSVKDNSGTNGLLGLDASNCILLEFAQPYDEFSEIYRSRVYRLLIIFSLYQETQFEFALRRSIKGLQYRDNIDRVTLWSMVSVDSEIVQILKQDNTDLIFIDIPEVDEIRHTRSFNYFVPLPGNNQQYSLIVNVVAERLIKRLKKMFHLVLSEVAAPIYDKHYYNTKIATRETMSYEEDLLNELIRKLRAENRGEVAIDVGCGTGRHSFTLYRHFESVYSYDFSPNMIAQANSIKREKDIRNIFFSVNDFEYERLNDEAQFYGRCDLVIASFGMGSFIEDTASMLRRFYEWLKPGGYIFLSFYNANAITLKVTPNWRDTALVAQIDKENNSLEVQLTEKTRFNIFCKLFDEGVEGEINKIFDIKSIVTYPMIMALLPNNMLEDAEASNAFIHADRVLSENPKSQNGYYAFVTAQKAYREVNGYINVERILKQYQAEYSVEEHEPVLSMEEVKQQIGYFPNCMIKTIVFNNRKTGEFIVILLQSEKRINKSQVAAQLRVSPHHLKFATEKEVLELGFPIGGIAPFGFQATTPLLTFVDAAIVGHSCEWFYTGIGDNRKTLKIRKADFLRIIEQYRAIEL
;
A
#
# COMPACT_ATOMS: atom_id res chain seq x y z
N MET A 1 39.76 3.32 -17.14
CA MET A 1 39.43 2.11 -17.91
C MET A 1 38.56 1.23 -17.03
N LEU A 2 37.25 1.23 -17.27
CA LEU A 2 36.29 0.15 -16.96
C LEU A 2 34.98 0.60 -17.64
N SER A 3 35.01 0.69 -18.96
CA SER A 3 33.83 0.61 -19.80
C SER A 3 33.60 -0.88 -20.06
N GLN A 4 32.93 -1.54 -19.13
CA GLN A 4 32.33 -2.84 -19.41
C GLN A 4 30.85 -2.59 -19.64
N SER A 5 30.31 -3.17 -20.70
CA SER A 5 28.88 -3.23 -20.98
C SER A 5 28.11 -3.69 -19.73
N PRO A 6 26.82 -3.37 -19.58
CA PRO A 6 26.04 -3.94 -18.49
C PRO A 6 26.17 -5.46 -18.59
N LEU A 7 26.85 -6.09 -17.63
CA LEU A 7 26.79 -7.53 -17.50
C LEU A 7 25.32 -7.86 -17.30
N GLU A 8 24.71 -8.60 -18.22
CA GLU A 8 23.50 -9.37 -17.94
C GLU A 8 23.87 -10.37 -16.85
N ILE A 9 23.75 -9.97 -15.59
CA ILE A 9 24.02 -10.83 -14.45
C ILE A 9 22.87 -11.83 -14.39
N GLN A 10 23.10 -13.03 -14.93
CA GLN A 10 22.15 -14.12 -14.85
C GLN A 10 22.07 -14.61 -13.39
N VAL A 11 20.94 -14.33 -12.74
CA VAL A 11 20.70 -14.74 -11.35
C VAL A 11 20.53 -16.26 -11.30
N ASN A 12 21.23 -16.90 -10.35
CA ASN A 12 21.08 -18.34 -10.12
C ASN A 12 19.96 -18.56 -9.10
N VAL A 13 18.88 -19.21 -9.52
CA VAL A 13 17.71 -19.49 -8.68
C VAL A 13 18.08 -20.24 -7.40
N ALA A 14 19.02 -21.17 -7.44
CA ALA A 14 19.46 -21.92 -6.27
C ALA A 14 20.11 -21.02 -5.21
N HIS A 15 20.83 -19.97 -5.64
CA HIS A 15 21.39 -18.98 -4.73
C HIS A 15 20.31 -18.08 -4.13
N ILE A 16 19.28 -17.69 -4.90
CA ILE A 16 18.13 -16.95 -4.34
C ILE A 16 17.42 -17.78 -3.27
N VAL A 17 17.09 -19.05 -3.58
CA VAL A 17 16.38 -19.95 -2.67
C VAL A 17 17.18 -20.19 -1.39
N SER A 18 18.49 -20.45 -1.49
CA SER A 18 19.34 -20.65 -0.31
C SER A 18 19.48 -19.38 0.53
N THR A 19 19.61 -18.20 -0.10
CA THR A 19 19.65 -16.91 0.61
C THR A 19 18.32 -16.61 1.31
N ILE A 20 17.17 -16.89 0.68
CA ILE A 20 15.86 -16.69 1.32
C ILE A 20 15.69 -17.63 2.53
N ARG A 21 16.05 -18.91 2.39
CA ARG A 21 15.98 -19.88 3.50
C ARG A 21 16.84 -19.45 4.68
N ALA A 22 18.09 -19.04 4.43
CA ALA A 22 18.98 -18.54 5.48
C ALA A 22 18.39 -17.30 6.18
N LYS A 23 17.86 -16.34 5.41
CA LYS A 23 17.20 -15.15 5.98
C LYS A 23 15.93 -15.51 6.78
N PHE A 24 15.12 -16.48 6.36
CA PHE A 24 13.94 -16.94 7.11
C PHE A 24 14.32 -17.51 8.49
N GLU A 25 15.41 -18.27 8.55
CA GLU A 25 15.92 -18.82 9.81
C GLU A 25 16.48 -17.73 10.71
N GLU A 26 17.32 -16.84 10.18
CA GLU A 26 18.03 -15.79 10.93
C GLU A 26 17.12 -14.64 11.38
N GLU A 27 16.10 -14.29 10.57
CA GLU A 27 15.05 -13.34 10.97
C GLU A 27 14.00 -13.98 11.91
N GLY A 28 14.16 -15.26 12.29
CA GLY A 28 13.24 -15.94 13.21
C GLY A 28 11.83 -16.13 12.65
N LEU A 29 11.68 -16.22 11.33
CA LEU A 29 10.38 -16.40 10.67
C LEU A 29 9.93 -17.87 10.72
N THR A 30 10.88 -18.78 10.50
CA THR A 30 10.64 -20.23 10.60
C THR A 30 10.25 -20.62 12.03
N ASN A 31 9.28 -21.53 12.16
CA ASN A 31 8.64 -22.00 13.40
C ASN A 31 7.75 -20.96 14.10
N ARG A 32 7.90 -19.67 13.80
CA ARG A 32 7.07 -18.59 14.35
C ARG A 32 5.88 -18.24 13.46
N PHE A 33 6.12 -18.05 12.18
CA PHE A 33 5.09 -17.73 11.19
C PHE A 33 4.64 -18.97 10.44
N PHE A 34 5.59 -19.87 10.12
CA PHE A 34 5.38 -21.06 9.30
C PHE A 34 6.48 -22.09 9.53
N GLU A 35 6.23 -23.31 9.06
CA GLU A 35 7.22 -24.37 8.96
C GLU A 35 7.76 -24.47 7.52
N VAL A 36 9.07 -24.58 7.35
CA VAL A 36 9.67 -24.85 6.03
C VAL A 36 9.81 -26.36 5.85
N LYS A 37 9.20 -26.93 4.81
CA LYS A 37 9.26 -28.37 4.51
C LYS A 37 9.98 -28.64 3.18
N PRO A 38 10.60 -29.82 3.01
CA PRO A 38 11.06 -30.25 1.69
C PRO A 38 9.85 -30.51 0.79
N TYR A 39 9.90 -30.01 -0.44
CA TYR A 39 8.90 -30.32 -1.44
C TYR A 39 9.29 -31.56 -2.24
N HIS A 40 8.34 -32.48 -2.41
CA HIS A 40 8.49 -33.68 -3.22
C HIS A 40 7.24 -33.83 -4.10
N SER A 41 7.40 -33.74 -5.42
CA SER A 41 6.31 -33.95 -6.38
C SER A 41 5.75 -35.38 -6.27
N SER A 42 4.42 -35.51 -6.30
CA SER A 42 3.76 -36.83 -6.39
C SER A 42 3.93 -37.49 -7.77
N VAL A 43 4.28 -36.72 -8.81
CA VAL A 43 4.49 -37.21 -10.18
C VAL A 43 5.97 -37.16 -10.53
N LYS A 44 6.56 -38.33 -10.77
CA LYS A 44 7.83 -38.49 -11.48
C LYS A 44 7.52 -38.78 -12.94
N ASP A 45 8.06 -38.01 -13.87
CA ASP A 45 7.98 -38.38 -15.28
C ASP A 45 8.92 -39.57 -15.59
N ASN A 46 8.77 -40.15 -16.79
CA ASN A 46 9.57 -41.30 -17.23
C ASN A 46 11.09 -41.00 -17.36
N SER A 47 11.50 -39.73 -17.22
CA SER A 47 12.90 -39.27 -17.18
C SER A 47 13.43 -39.05 -15.76
N GLY A 48 12.61 -39.25 -14.72
CA GLY A 48 13.01 -39.02 -13.32
C GLY A 48 12.97 -37.56 -12.89
N THR A 49 12.43 -36.66 -13.72
CA THR A 49 12.20 -35.25 -13.41
C THR A 49 10.77 -35.02 -12.89
N ASN A 50 10.56 -33.93 -12.15
CA ASN A 50 9.29 -33.60 -11.50
C ASN A 50 8.27 -32.95 -12.48
N GLY A 51 8.07 -33.56 -13.65
CA GLY A 51 7.16 -33.10 -14.69
C GLY A 51 7.59 -31.80 -15.38
N LEU A 52 6.65 -31.15 -16.10
CA LEU A 52 6.88 -29.93 -16.92
C LEU A 52 7.49 -28.74 -16.14
N LEU A 53 7.40 -28.75 -14.80
CA LEU A 53 7.89 -27.69 -13.92
C LEU A 53 9.29 -27.95 -13.36
N GLY A 54 9.78 -29.20 -13.37
CA GLY A 54 11.13 -29.56 -12.90
C GLY A 54 11.44 -29.10 -11.46
N LEU A 55 10.45 -29.09 -10.56
CA LEU A 55 10.58 -28.48 -9.24
C LEU A 55 11.42 -29.32 -8.28
N ASP A 56 12.35 -28.73 -7.55
CA ASP A 56 13.10 -29.37 -6.47
C ASP A 56 13.50 -28.35 -5.38
N ALA A 57 14.24 -28.79 -4.36
CA ALA A 57 14.63 -27.94 -3.23
C ALA A 57 15.50 -26.72 -3.61
N SER A 58 16.11 -26.72 -4.82
CA SER A 58 16.92 -25.62 -5.33
C SER A 58 16.09 -24.53 -6.03
N ASN A 59 14.84 -24.81 -6.40
CA ASN A 59 14.01 -23.87 -7.17
C ASN A 59 12.60 -23.63 -6.62
N CYS A 60 12.28 -24.24 -5.47
CA CYS A 60 11.04 -23.98 -4.74
C CYS A 60 11.21 -24.01 -3.22
N ILE A 61 10.25 -23.41 -2.53
CA ILE A 61 10.13 -23.43 -1.07
C ILE A 61 8.68 -23.78 -0.72
N LEU A 62 8.48 -24.85 0.07
CA LEU A 62 7.17 -25.21 0.62
C LEU A 62 7.08 -24.71 2.06
N LEU A 63 6.05 -23.90 2.32
CA LEU A 63 5.70 -23.39 3.63
C LEU A 63 4.41 -24.07 4.11
N GLU A 64 4.41 -24.54 5.36
CA GLU A 64 3.23 -25.08 6.03
C GLU A 64 2.79 -24.16 7.17
N PHE A 65 1.52 -23.80 7.20
CA PHE A 65 0.89 -23.02 8.28
C PHE A 65 -0.15 -23.89 8.99
N ALA A 66 -0.30 -23.76 10.30
CA ALA A 66 -1.31 -24.54 11.03
C ALA A 66 -2.74 -24.18 10.60
N GLN A 67 -3.63 -25.17 10.54
CA GLN A 67 -5.07 -24.99 10.36
C GLN A 67 -5.83 -25.60 11.55
N PRO A 68 -6.98 -25.03 11.94
CA PRO A 68 -7.77 -25.53 13.06
C PRO A 68 -8.63 -26.76 12.66
N TYR A 69 -8.03 -27.73 12.00
CA TYR A 69 -8.69 -28.95 11.53
C TYR A 69 -9.27 -29.78 12.68
N ASP A 70 -8.53 -29.91 13.79
CA ASP A 70 -8.99 -30.74 14.91
C ASP A 70 -10.22 -30.13 15.61
N GLU A 71 -10.45 -28.83 15.45
CA GLU A 71 -11.60 -28.09 15.99
C GLU A 71 -12.75 -28.00 14.97
N PHE A 72 -12.45 -27.98 13.66
CA PHE A 72 -13.40 -27.81 12.56
C PHE A 72 -13.14 -28.78 11.39
N SER A 73 -13.16 -30.08 11.68
CA SER A 73 -12.81 -31.14 10.72
C SER A 73 -13.75 -31.25 9.51
N GLU A 74 -14.95 -30.68 9.63
CA GLU A 74 -15.96 -30.59 8.59
C GLU A 74 -15.71 -29.43 7.61
N ILE A 75 -14.85 -28.48 7.97
CA ILE A 75 -14.50 -27.30 7.18
C ILE A 75 -13.14 -27.48 6.51
N TYR A 76 -12.14 -27.90 7.28
CA TYR A 76 -10.76 -28.00 6.79
C TYR A 76 -10.44 -29.41 6.30
N ARG A 77 -9.65 -29.51 5.23
CA ARG A 77 -9.25 -30.81 4.64
C ARG A 77 -7.97 -31.38 5.25
N SER A 78 -7.20 -30.54 5.95
CA SER A 78 -5.83 -30.79 6.37
C SER A 78 -5.52 -30.00 7.64
N ARG A 79 -4.62 -30.51 8.49
CA ARG A 79 -4.09 -29.77 9.66
C ARG A 79 -3.16 -28.61 9.28
N VAL A 80 -2.75 -28.54 8.03
CA VAL A 80 -1.83 -27.51 7.55
C VAL A 80 -2.28 -26.94 6.22
N TYR A 81 -2.04 -25.63 6.04
CA TYR A 81 -2.15 -24.89 4.80
C TYR A 81 -0.80 -24.86 4.11
N ARG A 82 -0.75 -25.28 2.84
CA ARG A 82 0.47 -25.41 2.05
C ARG A 82 0.58 -24.29 1.03
N LEU A 83 1.59 -23.44 1.21
CA LEU A 83 1.99 -22.42 0.25
C LEU A 83 3.28 -22.87 -0.44
N LEU A 84 3.21 -23.10 -1.75
CA LEU A 84 4.38 -23.44 -2.56
C LEU A 84 4.87 -22.23 -3.34
N ILE A 85 6.12 -21.81 -3.08
CA ILE A 85 6.76 -20.71 -3.79
C ILE A 85 7.68 -21.30 -4.87
N ILE A 86 7.48 -20.90 -6.13
CA ILE A 86 8.24 -21.38 -7.29
C ILE A 86 9.06 -20.23 -7.87
N PHE A 87 10.37 -20.46 -7.99
CA PHE A 87 11.34 -19.46 -8.47
C PHE A 87 11.87 -19.75 -9.86
N SER A 88 11.62 -20.95 -10.43
CA SER A 88 12.13 -21.35 -11.74
C SER A 88 11.44 -20.69 -12.94
N LEU A 89 10.24 -20.12 -12.75
CA LEU A 89 9.43 -19.53 -13.83
C LEU A 89 9.61 -18.02 -13.97
N TYR A 90 10.69 -17.45 -13.42
CA TYR A 90 10.85 -16.00 -13.27
C TYR A 90 10.98 -15.19 -14.58
N GLN A 91 11.16 -15.85 -15.73
CA GLN A 91 11.22 -15.21 -17.05
C GLN A 91 9.99 -15.54 -17.92
N GLU A 92 9.04 -16.30 -17.40
CA GLU A 92 7.85 -16.71 -18.15
C GLU A 92 6.88 -15.53 -18.31
N THR A 93 6.34 -15.35 -19.52
CA THR A 93 5.41 -14.24 -19.84
C THR A 93 4.07 -14.72 -20.39
N GLN A 94 4.05 -15.87 -21.07
CA GLN A 94 2.90 -16.31 -21.84
C GLN A 94 1.96 -17.19 -21.02
N PHE A 95 2.49 -17.92 -20.04
CA PHE A 95 1.72 -18.84 -19.20
C PHE A 95 0.71 -19.66 -20.02
N GLU A 96 1.22 -20.36 -21.03
CA GLU A 96 0.37 -21.13 -21.94
C GLU A 96 -0.51 -22.14 -21.19
N PHE A 97 -1.59 -22.58 -21.83
CA PHE A 97 -2.58 -23.47 -21.22
C PHE A 97 -1.96 -24.72 -20.56
N ALA A 98 -0.94 -25.33 -21.17
CA ALA A 98 -0.25 -26.50 -20.63
C ALA A 98 0.49 -26.19 -19.31
N LEU A 99 1.14 -25.03 -19.22
CA LEU A 99 1.83 -24.59 -18.01
C LEU A 99 0.84 -24.27 -16.89
N ARG A 100 -0.21 -23.49 -17.19
CA ARG A 100 -1.29 -23.19 -16.22
C ARG A 100 -1.95 -24.45 -15.68
N ARG A 101 -2.24 -25.41 -16.57
CA ARG A 101 -2.77 -26.72 -16.16
C ARG A 101 -1.81 -27.49 -15.26
N SER A 102 -0.51 -27.39 -15.51
CA SER A 102 0.52 -28.05 -14.68
C SER A 102 0.59 -27.43 -13.29
N ILE A 103 0.60 -26.10 -13.19
CA ILE A 103 0.57 -25.36 -11.92
C ILE A 103 -0.71 -25.70 -11.13
N LYS A 104 -1.87 -25.59 -11.78
CA LYS A 104 -3.16 -25.96 -11.20
C LYS A 104 -3.17 -27.42 -10.73
N GLY A 105 -2.49 -28.31 -11.45
CA GLY A 105 -2.34 -29.72 -11.10
C GLY A 105 -1.66 -29.96 -9.75
N LEU A 106 -0.75 -29.07 -9.31
CA LEU A 106 -0.09 -29.17 -7.99
C LEU A 106 -1.10 -29.12 -6.84
N GLN A 107 -2.17 -28.34 -6.99
CA GLN A 107 -3.17 -28.17 -5.94
C GLN A 107 -3.95 -29.47 -5.69
N TYR A 108 -4.26 -30.20 -6.77
CA TYR A 108 -5.02 -31.44 -6.68
C TYR A 108 -4.14 -32.65 -6.37
N ARG A 109 -2.91 -32.70 -6.91
CA ARG A 109 -2.04 -33.88 -6.82
C ARG A 109 -1.14 -33.87 -5.60
N ASP A 110 -0.59 -32.71 -5.26
CA ASP A 110 0.39 -32.54 -4.19
C ASP A 110 -0.24 -31.88 -2.94
N ASN A 111 -1.56 -31.69 -2.95
CA ASN A 111 -2.33 -31.07 -1.86
C ASN A 111 -1.80 -29.67 -1.46
N ILE A 112 -1.42 -28.88 -2.47
CA ILE A 112 -0.97 -27.50 -2.31
C ILE A 112 -2.20 -26.58 -2.30
N ASP A 113 -2.37 -25.78 -1.25
CA ASP A 113 -3.53 -24.89 -1.14
C ASP A 113 -3.38 -23.64 -2.03
N ARG A 114 -2.15 -23.11 -2.14
CA ARG A 114 -1.83 -21.91 -2.94
C ARG A 114 -0.42 -21.95 -3.50
N VAL A 115 -0.24 -21.37 -4.67
CA VAL A 115 1.07 -21.25 -5.34
C VAL A 115 1.45 -19.78 -5.45
N THR A 116 2.73 -19.46 -5.22
CA THR A 116 3.28 -18.13 -5.49
C THR A 116 4.45 -18.25 -6.45
N LEU A 117 4.44 -17.45 -7.51
CA LEU A 117 5.46 -17.40 -8.53
C LEU A 117 6.27 -16.12 -8.38
N TRP A 118 7.59 -16.19 -8.49
CA TRP A 118 8.40 -15.00 -8.75
C TRP A 118 8.45 -14.72 -10.25
N SER A 119 8.35 -13.45 -10.65
CA SER A 119 8.65 -12.97 -12.01
C SER A 119 9.59 -11.76 -11.98
N MET A 120 10.50 -11.71 -12.94
CA MET A 120 11.32 -10.53 -13.27
C MET A 120 10.81 -9.79 -14.51
N VAL A 121 9.82 -10.34 -15.19
CA VAL A 121 9.24 -9.79 -16.41
C VAL A 121 7.80 -9.39 -16.17
N SER A 122 7.36 -8.32 -16.83
CA SER A 122 5.96 -7.92 -16.77
C SER A 122 5.11 -9.00 -17.44
N VAL A 123 4.02 -9.38 -16.79
CA VAL A 123 3.05 -10.35 -17.28
C VAL A 123 1.75 -9.59 -17.51
N ASP A 124 1.04 -9.95 -18.57
CA ASP A 124 -0.24 -9.33 -18.91
C ASP A 124 -1.23 -9.43 -17.73
N SER A 125 -1.94 -8.33 -17.45
CA SER A 125 -2.83 -8.24 -16.28
C SER A 125 -3.98 -9.24 -16.35
N GLU A 126 -4.48 -9.59 -17.53
CA GLU A 126 -5.52 -10.61 -17.70
C GLU A 126 -4.98 -11.99 -17.29
N ILE A 127 -3.74 -12.31 -17.65
CA ILE A 127 -3.07 -13.56 -17.24
C ILE A 127 -2.90 -13.60 -15.73
N VAL A 128 -2.45 -12.52 -15.11
CA VAL A 128 -2.32 -12.43 -13.64
C VAL A 128 -3.65 -12.69 -12.95
N GLN A 129 -4.74 -12.10 -13.45
CA GLN A 129 -6.08 -12.34 -12.89
C GLN A 129 -6.55 -13.78 -13.06
N ILE A 130 -6.27 -14.41 -14.21
CA ILE A 130 -6.58 -15.84 -14.41
C ILE A 130 -5.80 -16.73 -13.44
N LEU A 131 -4.50 -16.47 -13.24
CA LEU A 131 -3.68 -17.21 -12.28
C LEU A 131 -4.24 -17.08 -10.86
N LYS A 132 -4.67 -15.88 -10.46
CA LYS A 132 -5.27 -15.64 -9.14
C LYS A 132 -6.57 -16.39 -8.90
N GLN A 133 -7.44 -16.48 -9.92
CA GLN A 133 -8.66 -17.28 -9.85
C GLN A 133 -8.34 -18.77 -9.61
N ASP A 134 -7.18 -19.22 -10.08
CA ASP A 134 -6.64 -20.56 -9.84
C ASP A 134 -5.70 -20.59 -8.61
N ASN A 135 -5.87 -19.72 -7.60
CA ASN A 135 -5.06 -19.67 -6.37
C ASN A 135 -3.54 -19.64 -6.63
N THR A 136 -3.13 -18.90 -7.67
CA THR A 136 -1.74 -18.69 -8.04
C THR A 136 -1.43 -17.19 -8.05
N ASP A 137 -0.53 -16.76 -7.17
CA ASP A 137 -0.11 -15.36 -7.04
C ASP A 137 1.21 -15.12 -7.77
N LEU A 138 1.39 -13.93 -8.35
CA LEU A 138 2.61 -13.52 -9.05
C LEU A 138 3.27 -12.35 -8.32
N ILE A 139 4.52 -12.54 -7.90
CA ILE A 139 5.35 -11.49 -7.30
C ILE A 139 6.32 -10.99 -8.36
N PHE A 140 6.08 -9.77 -8.86
CA PHE A 140 7.00 -9.08 -9.75
C PHE A 140 8.10 -8.36 -8.94
N ILE A 141 9.36 -8.74 -9.18
CA ILE A 141 10.56 -8.08 -8.66
C ILE A 141 11.61 -8.05 -9.77
N ASP A 142 12.01 -6.85 -10.14
CA ASP A 142 13.10 -6.55 -11.06
C ASP A 142 14.49 -6.76 -10.41
N ILE A 143 15.52 -6.93 -11.25
CA ILE A 143 16.90 -6.91 -10.78
C ILE A 143 17.31 -5.45 -10.55
N PRO A 144 17.83 -5.11 -9.36
CA PRO A 144 18.27 -3.74 -9.06
C PRO A 144 19.40 -3.30 -9.99
N GLU A 145 19.35 -2.05 -10.43
CA GLU A 145 20.42 -1.45 -11.23
C GLU A 145 21.72 -1.29 -10.40
N VAL A 146 22.86 -1.19 -11.10
CA VAL A 146 24.19 -1.05 -10.46
C VAL A 146 24.26 0.13 -9.50
N ASP A 147 23.63 1.25 -9.86
CA ASP A 147 23.63 2.42 -8.99
C ASP A 147 22.74 2.20 -7.75
N GLU A 148 21.64 1.48 -7.84
CA GLU A 148 20.81 1.18 -6.67
C GLU A 148 21.55 0.28 -5.67
N ILE A 149 22.29 -0.71 -6.17
CA ILE A 149 23.13 -1.59 -5.33
C ILE A 149 24.18 -0.78 -4.57
N ARG A 150 24.82 0.21 -5.21
CA ARG A 150 25.81 1.10 -4.56
C ARG A 150 25.21 1.95 -3.44
N HIS A 151 23.91 2.24 -3.52
CA HIS A 151 23.20 3.04 -2.52
C HIS A 151 22.50 2.20 -1.46
N THR A 152 22.55 0.86 -1.55
CA THR A 152 22.01 -0.03 -0.52
C THR A 152 22.88 0.10 0.73
N ARG A 153 22.31 0.69 1.79
CA ARG A 153 23.06 1.09 3.00
C ARG A 153 23.17 -0.01 4.06
N SER A 154 22.22 -0.95 4.06
CA SER A 154 22.10 -1.99 5.08
C SER A 154 21.26 -3.15 4.57
N PHE A 155 21.59 -4.35 5.03
CA PHE A 155 20.79 -5.57 4.90
C PHE A 155 20.34 -5.98 6.30
N ASN A 156 19.17 -6.59 6.44
CA ASN A 156 18.76 -7.18 7.72
C ASN A 156 19.72 -8.30 8.14
N TYR A 157 20.10 -9.13 7.16
CA TYR A 157 21.05 -10.22 7.32
C TYR A 157 21.73 -10.52 5.99
N PHE A 158 23.04 -10.35 5.88
CA PHE A 158 23.75 -10.56 4.61
C PHE A 158 24.27 -12.00 4.47
N VAL A 159 23.86 -12.68 3.40
CA VAL A 159 24.31 -14.05 3.09
C VAL A 159 25.44 -14.01 2.05
N PRO A 160 26.70 -14.33 2.40
CA PRO A 160 27.78 -14.39 1.44
C PRO A 160 27.62 -15.60 0.50
N LEU A 161 27.79 -15.40 -0.81
CA LEU A 161 27.70 -16.47 -1.80
C LEU A 161 29.09 -16.96 -2.25
N PRO A 162 29.21 -18.24 -2.67
CA PRO A 162 30.48 -18.81 -3.14
C PRO A 162 31.00 -18.12 -4.40
N GLY A 163 32.33 -18.03 -4.54
CA GLY A 163 33.00 -17.51 -5.75
C GLY A 163 33.58 -16.08 -5.65
N ASN A 164 33.63 -15.48 -4.45
CA ASN A 164 34.26 -14.18 -4.15
C ASN A 164 33.74 -12.96 -4.96
N ASN A 165 32.64 -13.10 -5.71
CA ASN A 165 32.01 -11.97 -6.38
C ASN A 165 31.07 -11.23 -5.41
N GLN A 166 31.59 -10.17 -4.79
CA GLN A 166 30.84 -9.34 -3.84
C GLN A 166 29.64 -8.67 -4.50
N GLN A 167 29.77 -8.21 -5.75
CA GLN A 167 28.68 -7.56 -6.48
C GLN A 167 27.53 -8.53 -6.73
N TYR A 168 27.82 -9.77 -7.09
CA TYR A 168 26.82 -10.82 -7.26
C TYR A 168 26.12 -11.17 -5.93
N SER A 169 26.88 -11.29 -4.84
CA SER A 169 26.31 -11.54 -3.51
C SER A 169 25.38 -10.41 -3.08
N LEU A 170 25.75 -9.15 -3.35
CA LEU A 170 24.89 -7.99 -3.10
C LEU A 170 23.58 -8.07 -3.89
N ILE A 171 23.64 -8.36 -5.19
CA ILE A 171 22.44 -8.49 -6.05
C ILE A 171 21.47 -9.53 -5.50
N VAL A 172 21.98 -10.75 -5.22
CA VAL A 172 21.14 -11.83 -4.70
C VAL A 172 20.51 -11.46 -3.37
N ASN A 173 21.25 -10.81 -2.47
CA ASN A 173 20.70 -10.37 -1.18
C ASN A 173 19.62 -9.29 -1.34
N VAL A 174 19.79 -8.32 -2.26
CA VAL A 174 18.77 -7.30 -2.52
C VAL A 174 17.50 -7.93 -3.10
N VAL A 175 17.64 -8.81 -4.10
CA VAL A 175 16.50 -9.53 -4.69
C VAL A 175 15.79 -10.38 -3.64
N ALA A 176 16.54 -11.10 -2.79
CA ALA A 176 15.98 -11.89 -1.71
C ALA A 176 15.23 -11.02 -0.69
N GLU A 177 15.75 -9.86 -0.29
CA GLU A 177 15.04 -8.95 0.63
C GLU A 177 13.76 -8.39 0.03
N ARG A 178 13.76 -8.01 -1.24
CA ARG A 178 12.55 -7.60 -1.96
C ARG A 178 11.53 -8.75 -2.00
N LEU A 179 11.98 -9.98 -2.28
CA LEU A 179 11.11 -11.16 -2.32
C LEU A 179 10.51 -11.44 -0.95
N ILE A 180 11.33 -11.45 0.10
CA ILE A 180 10.87 -11.65 1.47
C ILE A 180 9.86 -10.57 1.86
N LYS A 181 10.13 -9.31 1.54
CA LYS A 181 9.20 -8.20 1.79
C LYS A 181 7.82 -8.48 1.15
N ARG A 182 7.78 -8.90 -0.11
CA ARG A 182 6.52 -9.26 -0.79
C ARG A 182 5.86 -10.52 -0.20
N LEU A 183 6.67 -11.52 0.18
CA LEU A 183 6.19 -12.76 0.81
C LEU A 183 5.60 -12.53 2.21
N LYS A 184 6.08 -11.54 2.97
CA LYS A 184 5.49 -11.17 4.28
C LYS A 184 4.00 -10.86 4.17
N LYS A 185 3.55 -10.27 3.04
CA LYS A 185 2.13 -10.04 2.75
C LYS A 185 1.35 -11.34 2.52
N MET A 186 1.97 -12.35 1.89
CA MET A 186 1.34 -13.65 1.66
C MET A 186 1.01 -14.36 2.97
N PHE A 187 1.75 -14.12 4.06
CA PHE A 187 1.43 -14.71 5.36
C PHE A 187 0.10 -14.18 5.92
N HIS A 188 -0.20 -12.91 5.69
CA HIS A 188 -1.49 -12.32 6.04
C HIS A 188 -2.62 -12.82 5.12
N LEU A 189 -2.34 -13.02 3.82
CA LEU A 189 -3.27 -13.68 2.92
C LEU A 189 -3.61 -15.09 3.40
N VAL A 190 -2.62 -15.90 3.80
CA VAL A 190 -2.84 -17.26 4.33
C VAL A 190 -3.73 -17.23 5.58
N LEU A 191 -3.45 -16.34 6.55
CA LEU A 191 -4.33 -16.16 7.70
C LEU A 191 -5.78 -15.87 7.27
N SER A 192 -5.96 -14.95 6.32
CA SER A 192 -7.29 -14.54 5.85
C SER A 192 -8.03 -15.69 5.16
N GLU A 193 -7.34 -16.45 4.30
CA GLU A 193 -7.87 -17.62 3.63
C GLU A 193 -8.29 -18.72 4.61
N VAL A 194 -7.47 -18.97 5.65
CA VAL A 194 -7.74 -19.96 6.70
C VAL A 194 -8.86 -19.49 7.62
N ALA A 195 -8.92 -18.20 7.95
CA ALA A 195 -9.93 -17.65 8.86
C ALA A 195 -11.31 -17.51 8.20
N ALA A 196 -11.38 -17.20 6.90
CA ALA A 196 -12.63 -16.87 6.20
C ALA A 196 -13.82 -17.82 6.46
N PRO A 197 -13.66 -19.18 6.44
CA PRO A 197 -14.79 -20.09 6.67
C PRO A 197 -15.39 -20.03 8.09
N ILE A 198 -14.60 -19.59 9.08
CA ILE A 198 -15.00 -19.53 10.50
C ILE A 198 -15.07 -18.10 11.04
N TYR A 199 -14.76 -17.09 10.22
CA TYR A 199 -14.60 -15.71 10.64
C TYR A 199 -15.86 -15.15 11.34
N ASP A 200 -16.99 -15.13 10.65
CA ASP A 200 -18.22 -14.54 11.18
C ASP A 200 -18.82 -15.35 12.36
N LYS A 201 -18.63 -16.67 12.37
CA LYS A 201 -19.23 -17.56 13.38
C LYS A 201 -18.38 -17.67 14.65
N HIS A 202 -17.06 -17.72 14.50
CA HIS A 202 -16.13 -17.99 15.58
C HIS A 202 -15.35 -16.73 15.96
N TYR A 203 -14.58 -16.15 15.01
CA TYR A 203 -13.69 -15.02 15.30
C TYR A 203 -14.42 -13.83 15.95
N TYR A 204 -15.64 -13.54 15.49
CA TYR A 204 -16.49 -12.48 16.04
C TYR A 204 -16.97 -12.76 17.48
N ASN A 205 -17.19 -14.03 17.84
CA ASN A 205 -17.85 -14.41 19.10
C ASN A 205 -16.88 -14.87 20.19
N THR A 206 -15.63 -15.20 19.85
CA THR A 206 -14.69 -15.82 20.80
C THR A 206 -14.22 -14.85 21.89
N LYS A 207 -13.94 -13.58 21.55
CA LYS A 207 -13.32 -12.63 22.48
C LYS A 207 -14.14 -11.35 22.62
N ILE A 208 -14.49 -11.02 23.86
CA ILE A 208 -15.45 -9.95 24.17
C ILE A 208 -14.90 -8.58 23.83
N ALA A 209 -13.66 -8.24 24.21
CA ALA A 209 -13.13 -6.92 23.85
C ALA A 209 -12.96 -6.75 22.34
N THR A 210 -12.65 -7.82 21.59
CA THR A 210 -12.66 -7.78 20.11
C THR A 210 -14.05 -7.49 19.56
N ARG A 211 -15.09 -8.19 20.03
CA ARG A 211 -16.48 -7.95 19.63
C ARG A 211 -16.93 -6.52 19.93
N GLU A 212 -16.67 -6.05 21.15
CA GLU A 212 -17.02 -4.69 21.57
C GLU A 212 -16.27 -3.64 20.74
N THR A 213 -15.01 -3.90 20.37
CA THR A 213 -14.26 -3.03 19.44
C THR A 213 -14.92 -2.95 18.08
N MET A 214 -15.35 -4.08 17.52
CA MET A 214 -16.04 -4.12 16.24
C MET A 214 -17.35 -3.33 16.30
N SER A 215 -18.11 -3.46 17.39
CA SER A 215 -19.33 -2.68 17.63
C SER A 215 -19.05 -1.18 17.78
N TYR A 216 -18.02 -0.81 18.53
CA TYR A 216 -17.63 0.59 18.73
C TYR A 216 -17.18 1.24 17.41
N GLU A 217 -16.41 0.54 16.60
CA GLU A 217 -16.03 1.00 15.26
C GLU A 217 -17.25 1.21 14.36
N GLU A 218 -18.25 0.32 14.43
CA GLU A 218 -19.50 0.46 13.69
C GLU A 218 -20.34 1.65 14.18
N ASP A 219 -20.36 1.94 15.49
CA ASP A 219 -20.99 3.14 16.04
C ASP A 219 -20.36 4.43 15.47
N LEU A 220 -19.02 4.50 15.42
CA LEU A 220 -18.28 5.62 14.84
C LEU A 220 -18.57 5.78 13.34
N LEU A 221 -18.57 4.68 12.59
CA LEU A 221 -18.89 4.71 11.17
C LEU A 221 -20.34 5.18 10.93
N ASN A 222 -21.30 4.71 11.73
CA ASN A 222 -22.70 5.14 11.65
C ASN A 222 -22.87 6.64 11.96
N GLU A 223 -22.08 7.21 12.87
CA GLU A 223 -22.03 8.65 13.08
C GLU A 223 -21.53 9.40 11.85
N LEU A 224 -20.44 8.94 11.23
CA LEU A 224 -19.92 9.51 10.00
C LEU A 224 -20.92 9.43 8.85
N ILE A 225 -21.59 8.29 8.68
CA ILE A 225 -22.64 8.09 7.66
C ILE A 225 -23.80 9.08 7.88
N ARG A 226 -24.26 9.27 9.13
CA ARG A 226 -25.30 10.28 9.45
C ARG A 226 -24.86 11.68 9.03
N LYS A 227 -23.59 12.03 9.26
CA LYS A 227 -23.02 13.32 8.83
C LYS A 227 -22.99 13.45 7.31
N LEU A 228 -22.50 12.44 6.59
CA LEU A 228 -22.46 12.42 5.13
C LEU A 228 -23.86 12.62 4.52
N ARG A 229 -24.87 11.93 5.08
CA ARG A 229 -26.26 12.10 4.64
C ARG A 229 -26.79 13.51 4.88
N ALA A 230 -26.43 14.14 6.00
CA ALA A 230 -26.80 15.54 6.26
C ALA A 230 -26.11 16.52 5.29
N GLU A 231 -24.97 16.14 4.72
CA GLU A 231 -24.26 16.86 3.66
C GLU A 231 -24.75 16.50 2.24
N ASN A 232 -25.86 15.74 2.11
CA ASN A 232 -26.40 15.21 0.85
C ASN A 232 -25.39 14.36 0.05
N ARG A 233 -24.55 13.61 0.76
CA ARG A 233 -23.61 12.63 0.17
C ARG A 233 -24.16 11.22 0.30
N GLY A 234 -23.78 10.37 -0.64
CA GLY A 234 -24.27 8.99 -0.69
C GLY A 234 -24.19 8.35 -2.07
N GLU A 235 -23.32 8.82 -2.97
CA GLU A 235 -23.22 8.20 -4.29
C GLU A 235 -22.33 6.95 -4.22
N VAL A 236 -21.05 7.12 -3.92
CA VAL A 236 -20.07 6.04 -3.94
C VAL A 236 -19.31 5.93 -2.62
N ALA A 237 -19.32 4.73 -2.04
CA ALA A 237 -18.44 4.33 -0.96
C ALA A 237 -17.48 3.22 -1.41
N ILE A 238 -16.24 3.25 -0.90
CA ILE A 238 -15.25 2.21 -1.13
C ILE A 238 -14.83 1.61 0.22
N ASP A 239 -14.80 0.28 0.31
CA ASP A 239 -14.38 -0.49 1.49
C ASP A 239 -13.14 -1.33 1.15
N VAL A 240 -11.96 -0.92 1.64
CA VAL A 240 -10.67 -1.57 1.39
C VAL A 240 -10.31 -2.49 2.55
N GLY A 241 -10.01 -3.75 2.26
CA GLY A 241 -9.84 -4.79 3.26
C GLY A 241 -11.19 -5.18 3.88
N CYS A 242 -12.20 -5.41 3.04
CA CYS A 242 -13.59 -5.56 3.50
C CYS A 242 -13.86 -6.87 4.26
N GLY A 243 -12.95 -7.86 4.19
CA GLY A 243 -13.17 -9.20 4.74
C GLY A 243 -14.46 -9.83 4.20
N THR A 244 -15.30 -10.35 5.10
CA THR A 244 -16.63 -10.89 4.78
C THR A 244 -17.69 -9.83 4.48
N GLY A 245 -17.33 -8.54 4.51
CA GLY A 245 -18.19 -7.43 4.07
C GLY A 245 -18.98 -6.73 5.17
N ARG A 246 -18.57 -6.83 6.46
CA ARG A 246 -19.29 -6.23 7.60
C ARG A 246 -19.67 -4.77 7.35
N HIS A 247 -18.69 -3.91 7.04
CA HIS A 247 -18.93 -2.49 6.78
C HIS A 247 -19.65 -2.27 5.45
N SER A 248 -19.32 -3.04 4.43
CA SER A 248 -20.04 -3.04 3.14
C SER A 248 -21.55 -3.26 3.31
N PHE A 249 -21.96 -4.16 4.22
CA PHE A 249 -23.36 -4.41 4.56
C PHE A 249 -24.01 -3.32 5.43
N THR A 250 -23.23 -2.43 6.03
CA THR A 250 -23.74 -1.21 6.68
C THR A 250 -23.89 -0.09 5.65
N LEU A 251 -22.94 0.03 4.72
CA LEU A 251 -22.89 1.08 3.70
C LEU A 251 -23.98 0.98 2.63
N TYR A 252 -24.36 -0.22 2.18
CA TYR A 252 -25.28 -0.37 1.01
C TYR A 252 -26.66 0.28 1.21
N ARG A 253 -27.04 0.55 2.46
CA ARG A 253 -28.32 1.22 2.81
C ARG A 253 -28.27 2.74 2.65
N HIS A 254 -27.07 3.29 2.48
CA HIS A 254 -26.81 4.72 2.53
C HIS A 254 -26.09 5.25 1.29
N PHE A 255 -25.54 4.36 0.46
CA PHE A 255 -24.84 4.70 -0.77
C PHE A 255 -25.48 4.06 -2.00
N GLU A 256 -25.52 4.77 -3.12
CA GLU A 256 -26.01 4.25 -4.40
C GLU A 256 -25.17 3.06 -4.89
N SER A 257 -23.85 3.10 -4.65
CA SER A 257 -22.92 2.00 -4.97
C SER A 257 -21.83 1.85 -3.91
N VAL A 258 -21.55 0.61 -3.53
CA VAL A 258 -20.47 0.24 -2.61
C VAL A 258 -19.50 -0.69 -3.34
N TYR A 259 -18.24 -0.29 -3.44
CA TYR A 259 -17.18 -1.12 -4.02
C TYR A 259 -16.28 -1.63 -2.91
N SER A 260 -16.09 -2.94 -2.86
CA SER A 260 -15.47 -3.60 -1.71
C SER A 260 -14.38 -4.54 -2.17
N TYR A 261 -13.19 -4.36 -1.61
CA TYR A 261 -11.98 -5.05 -2.03
C TYR A 261 -11.35 -5.78 -0.87
N ASP A 262 -10.94 -7.02 -1.11
CA ASP A 262 -10.13 -7.79 -0.19
C ASP A 262 -9.13 -8.62 -1.00
N PHE A 263 -7.94 -8.84 -0.47
CA PHE A 263 -6.93 -9.65 -1.15
C PHE A 263 -7.22 -11.16 -1.13
N SER A 264 -8.17 -11.62 -0.30
CA SER A 264 -8.49 -13.03 -0.07
C SER A 264 -9.69 -13.46 -0.92
N PRO A 265 -9.49 -14.39 -1.87
CA PRO A 265 -10.60 -15.02 -2.59
C PRO A 265 -11.67 -15.62 -1.67
N ASN A 266 -11.28 -16.26 -0.57
CA ASN A 266 -12.23 -16.88 0.36
C ASN A 266 -13.08 -15.85 1.10
N MET A 267 -12.50 -14.72 1.53
CA MET A 267 -13.25 -13.63 2.16
C MET A 267 -14.31 -13.07 1.19
N ILE A 268 -13.91 -12.79 -0.05
CA ILE A 268 -14.82 -12.32 -1.11
C ILE A 268 -15.88 -13.36 -1.47
N ALA A 269 -15.56 -14.65 -1.45
CA ALA A 269 -16.53 -15.72 -1.68
C ALA A 269 -17.61 -15.76 -0.59
N GLN A 270 -17.23 -15.62 0.68
CA GLN A 270 -18.17 -15.53 1.81
C GLN A 270 -19.05 -14.28 1.70
N ALA A 271 -18.44 -13.11 1.46
CA ALA A 271 -19.16 -11.85 1.27
C ALA A 271 -20.20 -11.94 0.15
N ASN A 272 -19.84 -12.53 -0.99
CA ASN A 272 -20.76 -12.75 -2.10
C ASN A 272 -21.87 -13.77 -1.77
N SER A 273 -21.63 -14.77 -0.92
CA SER A 273 -22.69 -15.67 -0.44
C SER A 273 -23.73 -14.89 0.35
N ILE A 274 -23.28 -14.10 1.33
CA ILE A 274 -24.15 -13.28 2.18
C ILE A 274 -24.92 -12.26 1.32
N LYS A 275 -24.26 -11.63 0.34
CA LYS A 275 -24.89 -10.71 -0.62
C LYS A 275 -26.04 -11.37 -1.39
N ARG A 276 -25.84 -12.59 -1.90
CA ARG A 276 -26.86 -13.36 -2.63
C ARG A 276 -28.02 -13.75 -1.73
N GLU A 277 -27.73 -14.22 -0.52
CA GLU A 277 -28.75 -14.60 0.47
C GLU A 277 -29.66 -13.43 0.86
N LYS A 278 -29.11 -12.21 0.90
CA LYS A 278 -29.85 -10.97 1.24
C LYS A 278 -30.44 -10.23 0.03
N ASP A 279 -30.31 -10.74 -1.20
CA ASP A 279 -30.68 -10.07 -2.48
C ASP A 279 -30.18 -8.61 -2.58
N ILE A 280 -28.94 -8.37 -2.17
CA ILE A 280 -28.33 -7.03 -2.22
C ILE A 280 -27.68 -6.82 -3.59
N ARG A 281 -28.01 -5.72 -4.28
CA ARG A 281 -27.60 -5.49 -5.68
C ARG A 281 -26.52 -4.44 -5.86
N ASN A 282 -26.40 -3.49 -4.94
CA ASN A 282 -25.54 -2.31 -5.06
C ASN A 282 -24.17 -2.43 -4.34
N ILE A 283 -23.76 -3.65 -3.97
CA ILE A 283 -22.40 -3.92 -3.47
C ILE A 283 -21.62 -4.69 -4.52
N PHE A 284 -20.38 -4.30 -4.82
CA PHE A 284 -19.50 -4.95 -5.79
C PHE A 284 -18.25 -5.44 -5.07
N PHE A 285 -18.17 -6.76 -4.84
CA PHE A 285 -17.03 -7.40 -4.18
C PHE A 285 -16.02 -7.91 -5.21
N SER A 286 -14.75 -7.56 -5.03
CA SER A 286 -13.67 -7.95 -5.93
C SER A 286 -12.40 -8.34 -5.16
N VAL A 287 -11.67 -9.33 -5.68
CA VAL A 287 -10.36 -9.71 -5.14
C VAL A 287 -9.31 -8.73 -5.64
N ASN A 288 -8.58 -8.05 -4.76
CA ASN A 288 -7.49 -7.15 -5.13
C ASN A 288 -6.45 -7.00 -4.01
N ASP A 289 -5.17 -7.10 -4.37
CA ASP A 289 -4.09 -6.68 -3.47
C ASP A 289 -3.88 -5.17 -3.60
N PHE A 290 -4.58 -4.41 -2.77
CA PHE A 290 -4.61 -2.95 -2.86
C PHE A 290 -3.23 -2.27 -2.79
N GLU A 291 -2.24 -2.90 -2.17
CA GLU A 291 -0.91 -2.31 -2.00
C GLU A 291 -0.03 -2.47 -3.24
N TYR A 292 -0.24 -3.52 -4.02
CA TYR A 292 0.67 -3.89 -5.10
C TYR A 292 -0.01 -4.05 -6.46
N GLU A 293 -1.32 -3.92 -6.50
CA GLU A 293 -2.13 -4.00 -7.71
C GLU A 293 -2.98 -2.77 -7.91
N ARG A 294 -3.12 -2.40 -9.17
CA ARG A 294 -4.09 -1.41 -9.60
C ARG A 294 -5.48 -2.04 -9.67
N LEU A 295 -6.50 -1.22 -9.51
CA LEU A 295 -7.88 -1.65 -9.73
C LEU A 295 -8.18 -1.48 -11.23
N ASN A 296 -8.77 -2.49 -11.88
CA ASN A 296 -9.09 -2.40 -13.31
C ASN A 296 -10.03 -1.21 -13.59
N ASP A 297 -10.97 -0.95 -12.68
CA ASP A 297 -11.94 0.14 -12.82
C ASP A 297 -11.54 1.40 -12.05
N GLU A 298 -10.27 1.55 -11.66
CA GLU A 298 -9.84 2.63 -10.77
C GLU A 298 -10.19 4.02 -11.27
N ALA A 299 -10.08 4.23 -12.57
CA ALA A 299 -10.33 5.52 -13.22
C ALA A 299 -11.77 6.03 -12.98
N GLN A 300 -12.73 5.13 -12.77
CA GLN A 300 -14.12 5.50 -12.52
C GLN A 300 -14.32 6.16 -11.16
N PHE A 301 -13.38 5.98 -10.22
CA PHE A 301 -13.47 6.48 -8.86
C PHE A 301 -12.94 7.90 -8.72
N TYR A 302 -12.07 8.38 -9.62
CA TYR A 302 -11.40 9.68 -9.48
C TYR A 302 -12.39 10.84 -9.31
N GLY A 303 -12.33 11.51 -8.17
CA GLY A 303 -13.20 12.62 -7.80
C GLY A 303 -14.68 12.26 -7.67
N ARG A 304 -15.03 10.99 -7.48
CA ARG A 304 -16.43 10.52 -7.43
C ARG A 304 -16.85 9.91 -6.09
N CYS A 305 -15.90 9.58 -5.22
CA CYS A 305 -16.21 8.90 -3.97
C CYS A 305 -16.58 9.89 -2.86
N ASP A 306 -17.56 9.54 -2.05
CA ASP A 306 -17.96 10.31 -0.86
C ASP A 306 -17.29 9.78 0.41
N LEU A 307 -17.01 8.47 0.45
CA LEU A 307 -16.38 7.80 1.58
C LEU A 307 -15.43 6.70 1.12
N VAL A 308 -14.23 6.65 1.70
CA VAL A 308 -13.32 5.50 1.58
C VAL A 308 -12.99 4.97 2.97
N ILE A 309 -13.12 3.67 3.15
CA ILE A 309 -12.92 2.99 4.42
C ILE A 309 -11.73 2.05 4.31
N ALA A 310 -10.90 2.01 5.34
CA ALA A 310 -9.92 0.95 5.55
C ALA A 310 -9.84 0.61 7.05
N SER A 311 -10.71 -0.31 7.47
CA SER A 311 -11.08 -0.49 8.88
C SER A 311 -10.60 -1.81 9.50
N PHE A 312 -10.91 -2.04 10.77
CA PHE A 312 -10.51 -3.20 11.57
C PHE A 312 -9.00 -3.50 11.56
N GLY A 313 -8.20 -2.45 11.72
CA GLY A 313 -6.74 -2.51 11.72
C GLY A 313 -6.09 -2.55 10.33
N MET A 314 -6.87 -2.48 9.23
CA MET A 314 -6.34 -2.51 7.86
C MET A 314 -5.17 -1.53 7.67
N GLY A 315 -5.27 -0.31 8.20
CA GLY A 315 -4.23 0.70 8.08
C GLY A 315 -2.86 0.24 8.57
N SER A 316 -2.81 -0.71 9.52
CA SER A 316 -1.57 -1.31 10.02
C SER A 316 -0.98 -2.38 9.11
N PHE A 317 -1.70 -2.87 8.12
CA PHE A 317 -1.24 -3.92 7.20
C PHE A 317 -0.76 -3.38 5.87
N ILE A 318 -0.86 -2.07 5.62
CA ILE A 318 -0.28 -1.40 4.45
C ILE A 318 1.06 -0.77 4.84
N GLU A 319 2.13 -1.17 4.16
CA GLU A 319 3.47 -0.66 4.43
C GLU A 319 3.61 0.77 3.91
N ASP A 320 3.19 1.03 2.67
CA ASP A 320 3.19 2.36 2.06
C ASP A 320 1.89 3.14 2.34
N THR A 321 1.78 3.61 3.59
CA THR A 321 0.67 4.45 4.04
C THR A 321 0.52 5.71 3.17
N ALA A 322 1.61 6.31 2.70
CA ALA A 322 1.55 7.55 1.94
C ALA A 322 0.91 7.32 0.55
N SER A 323 1.29 6.24 -0.14
CA SER A 323 0.70 5.88 -1.43
C SER A 323 -0.79 5.51 -1.31
N MET A 324 -1.18 4.76 -0.26
CA MET A 324 -2.60 4.50 0.04
C MET A 324 -3.39 5.80 0.21
N LEU A 325 -2.91 6.71 1.06
CA LEU A 325 -3.62 7.95 1.37
C LEU A 325 -3.77 8.84 0.13
N ARG A 326 -2.75 8.92 -0.73
CA ARG A 326 -2.82 9.64 -2.01
C ARG A 326 -3.87 9.03 -2.93
N ARG A 327 -3.91 7.71 -3.05
CA ARG A 327 -4.91 6.99 -3.85
C ARG A 327 -6.34 7.31 -3.38
N PHE A 328 -6.57 7.27 -2.06
CA PHE A 328 -7.85 7.67 -1.47
C PHE A 328 -8.18 9.14 -1.74
N TYR A 329 -7.17 10.02 -1.71
CA TYR A 329 -7.36 11.43 -2.01
C TYR A 329 -7.84 11.64 -3.45
N GLU A 330 -7.27 10.94 -4.43
CA GLU A 330 -7.68 11.03 -5.83
C GLU A 330 -9.10 10.53 -6.07
N TRP A 331 -9.52 9.47 -5.39
CA TRP A 331 -10.88 8.93 -5.50
C TRP A 331 -11.95 9.87 -4.89
N LEU A 332 -11.61 10.56 -3.80
CA LEU A 332 -12.59 11.37 -3.08
C LEU A 332 -12.98 12.65 -3.83
N LYS A 333 -14.27 12.97 -3.80
CA LYS A 333 -14.79 14.31 -4.08
C LYS A 333 -14.20 15.34 -3.10
N PRO A 334 -14.13 16.64 -3.45
CA PRO A 334 -13.93 17.69 -2.46
C PRO A 334 -14.93 17.54 -1.31
N GLY A 335 -14.46 17.59 -0.06
CA GLY A 335 -15.26 17.36 1.14
C GLY A 335 -15.59 15.90 1.47
N GLY A 336 -15.17 14.93 0.65
CA GLY A 336 -15.32 13.50 0.95
C GLY A 336 -14.45 13.05 2.14
N TYR A 337 -14.76 11.88 2.71
CA TYR A 337 -14.14 11.42 3.95
C TYR A 337 -13.36 10.11 3.77
N ILE A 338 -12.34 9.95 4.61
CA ILE A 338 -11.75 8.64 4.91
C ILE A 338 -12.08 8.22 6.34
N PHE A 339 -12.28 6.93 6.53
CA PHE A 339 -12.39 6.29 7.84
C PHE A 339 -11.37 5.15 7.93
N LEU A 340 -10.36 5.33 8.77
CA LEU A 340 -9.24 4.40 8.89
C LEU A 340 -9.16 3.84 10.30
N SER A 341 -8.62 2.64 10.43
CA SER A 341 -8.24 2.13 11.75
C SER A 341 -6.90 1.40 11.71
N PHE A 342 -6.24 1.39 12.86
CA PHE A 342 -4.89 0.88 13.05
C PHE A 342 -4.76 0.26 14.44
N TYR A 343 -3.78 -0.62 14.62
CA TYR A 343 -3.27 -0.99 15.94
C TYR A 343 -2.41 0.17 16.49
N ASN A 344 -2.62 0.55 17.75
CA ASN A 344 -2.05 1.78 18.32
C ASN A 344 -0.68 1.54 18.98
N ALA A 345 0.34 2.31 18.60
CA ALA A 345 1.68 2.23 19.22
C ALA A 345 1.70 2.69 20.68
N ASN A 346 0.67 3.44 21.11
CA ASN A 346 0.49 3.94 22.47
C ASN A 346 -0.46 3.08 23.32
N ALA A 347 -0.92 1.95 22.80
CA ALA A 347 -1.84 1.03 23.48
C ALA A 347 -1.37 0.72 24.91
N ILE A 348 -2.31 0.69 25.85
CA ILE A 348 -2.02 0.43 27.26
C ILE A 348 -1.38 -0.96 27.48
N THR A 349 -1.73 -1.94 26.63
CA THR A 349 -1.17 -3.30 26.62
C THR A 349 0.33 -3.34 26.35
N LEU A 350 0.90 -2.30 25.71
CA LEU A 350 2.34 -2.17 25.48
C LEU A 350 3.09 -1.55 26.67
N LYS A 351 2.35 -0.95 27.61
CA LYS A 351 2.89 -0.33 28.83
C LYS A 351 2.69 -1.23 30.05
N VAL A 352 1.62 -2.01 30.03
CA VAL A 352 1.24 -2.98 31.06
C VAL A 352 0.97 -4.29 30.35
N THR A 353 1.85 -5.27 30.52
CA THR A 353 1.69 -6.60 29.92
C THR A 353 0.90 -7.48 30.89
N PRO A 354 -0.37 -7.80 30.59
CA PRO A 354 -1.12 -8.73 31.41
C PRO A 354 -0.54 -10.14 31.27
N ASN A 355 -0.39 -10.86 32.39
CA ASN A 355 0.08 -12.26 32.41
C ASN A 355 -1.08 -13.27 32.27
N TRP A 356 -2.18 -12.87 31.63
CA TRP A 356 -3.33 -13.75 31.43
C TRP A 356 -3.05 -14.74 30.31
N ARG A 357 -3.39 -16.01 30.51
CA ARG A 357 -3.36 -17.01 29.43
C ARG A 357 -4.49 -16.79 28.41
N ASP A 358 -5.61 -16.27 28.89
CA ASP A 358 -6.83 -16.04 28.13
C ASP A 358 -7.12 -14.54 28.05
N THR A 359 -6.57 -13.85 27.05
CA THR A 359 -6.75 -12.41 26.88
C THR A 359 -8.08 -12.08 26.19
N ALA A 360 -8.63 -10.89 26.45
CA ALA A 360 -9.90 -10.44 25.89
C ALA A 360 -9.84 -9.98 24.41
N LEU A 361 -8.67 -9.98 23.78
CA LEU A 361 -8.45 -9.58 22.38
C LEU A 361 -7.88 -10.75 21.57
N VAL A 362 -8.42 -10.95 20.36
CA VAL A 362 -7.96 -12.01 19.46
C VAL A 362 -6.53 -11.78 18.94
N ALA A 363 -6.22 -10.54 18.56
CA ALA A 363 -4.89 -10.15 18.08
C ALA A 363 -4.11 -9.48 19.20
N GLN A 364 -2.84 -9.83 19.39
CA GLN A 364 -1.91 -9.28 20.37
C GLN A 364 -0.73 -8.61 19.67
N ILE A 365 -0.34 -7.40 20.07
CA ILE A 365 0.78 -6.67 19.47
C ILE A 365 2.11 -7.24 19.98
N ASP A 366 2.96 -7.69 19.04
CA ASP A 366 4.38 -7.91 19.26
C ASP A 366 5.17 -6.75 18.64
N LYS A 367 5.53 -5.79 19.50
CA LYS A 367 6.26 -4.59 19.12
C LYS A 367 7.72 -4.87 18.73
N GLU A 368 8.35 -5.89 19.31
CA GLU A 368 9.75 -6.21 19.04
C GLU A 368 9.94 -6.68 17.59
N ASN A 369 8.93 -7.38 17.06
CA ASN A 369 8.98 -8.00 15.74
C ASN A 369 8.11 -7.31 14.69
N ASN A 370 7.50 -6.16 15.04
CA ASN A 370 6.56 -5.43 14.20
C ASN A 370 5.47 -6.35 13.63
N SER A 371 4.84 -7.12 14.51
CA SER A 371 3.86 -8.14 14.13
C SER A 371 2.70 -8.21 15.12
N LEU A 372 1.65 -8.92 14.72
CA LEU A 372 0.55 -9.31 15.58
C LEU A 372 0.53 -10.83 15.69
N GLU A 373 0.37 -11.33 16.91
CA GLU A 373 -0.04 -12.71 17.14
C GLU A 373 -1.57 -12.77 17.16
N VAL A 374 -2.17 -13.43 16.18
CA VAL A 374 -3.61 -13.60 16.01
C VAL A 374 -4.02 -14.99 16.48
N GLN A 375 -4.80 -15.06 17.54
CA GLN A 375 -5.35 -16.30 18.07
C GLN A 375 -6.65 -16.68 17.35
N LEU A 376 -6.53 -17.42 16.25
CA LEU A 376 -7.71 -17.85 15.49
C LEU A 376 -8.58 -18.86 16.27
N THR A 377 -7.94 -19.78 16.99
CA THR A 377 -8.59 -20.73 17.92
C THR A 377 -7.74 -20.91 19.18
N GLU A 378 -8.18 -21.74 20.14
CA GLU A 378 -7.36 -22.04 21.33
C GLU A 378 -6.00 -22.64 20.97
N LYS A 379 -5.96 -23.45 19.91
CA LYS A 379 -4.75 -24.20 19.49
C LYS A 379 -4.04 -23.61 18.27
N THR A 380 -4.70 -22.73 17.52
CA THR A 380 -4.17 -22.21 16.26
C THR A 380 -3.91 -20.71 16.37
N ARG A 381 -2.63 -20.33 16.22
CA ARG A 381 -2.16 -18.94 16.23
C ARG A 381 -1.43 -18.63 14.94
N PHE A 382 -1.50 -17.38 14.51
CA PHE A 382 -0.79 -16.85 13.36
C PHE A 382 0.00 -15.62 13.75
N ASN A 383 1.16 -15.42 13.12
CA ASN A 383 1.86 -14.15 13.20
C ASN A 383 1.69 -13.42 11.86
N ILE A 384 1.37 -12.13 11.89
CA ILE A 384 1.28 -11.28 10.69
C ILE A 384 2.02 -9.97 10.93
N PHE A 385 2.72 -9.46 9.93
CA PHE A 385 3.44 -8.19 10.04
C PHE A 385 2.46 -7.02 10.13
N CYS A 386 2.79 -6.04 10.95
CA CYS A 386 1.98 -4.84 11.10
C CYS A 386 2.84 -3.60 11.42
N LYS A 387 2.37 -2.45 10.96
CA LYS A 387 2.87 -1.13 11.31
C LYS A 387 1.88 -0.47 12.27
N LEU A 388 2.35 -0.08 13.45
CA LEU A 388 1.50 0.56 14.45
C LEU A 388 1.25 2.04 14.11
N PHE A 389 0.12 2.56 14.57
CA PHE A 389 -0.21 3.97 14.48
C PHE A 389 0.58 4.77 15.52
N ASP A 390 1.37 5.71 15.04
CA ASP A 390 2.18 6.64 15.82
C ASP A 390 2.05 8.08 15.25
N GLU A 391 2.77 9.03 15.84
CA GLU A 391 2.80 10.42 15.38
C GLU A 391 3.29 10.56 13.93
N GLY A 392 4.09 9.60 13.43
CA GLY A 392 4.54 9.56 12.05
C GLY A 392 3.39 9.25 11.09
N VAL A 393 2.59 8.22 11.39
CA VAL A 393 1.38 7.88 10.63
C VAL A 393 0.35 9.00 10.67
N GLU A 394 0.11 9.57 11.86
CA GLU A 394 -0.75 10.76 12.01
C GLU A 394 -0.27 11.92 11.12
N GLY A 395 1.04 12.18 11.13
CA GLY A 395 1.68 13.18 10.29
C GLY A 395 1.44 12.96 8.80
N GLU A 396 1.56 11.73 8.30
CA GLU A 396 1.27 11.40 6.89
C GLU A 396 -0.19 11.65 6.51
N ILE A 397 -1.15 11.33 7.39
CA ILE A 397 -2.57 11.62 7.16
C ILE A 397 -2.78 13.14 7.12
N ASN A 398 -2.23 13.87 8.09
CA ASN A 398 -2.40 15.32 8.20
C ASN A 398 -1.72 16.10 7.08
N LYS A 399 -0.75 15.52 6.35
CA LYS A 399 -0.16 16.16 5.17
C LYS A 399 -1.16 16.38 4.04
N ILE A 400 -2.17 15.52 3.91
CA ILE A 400 -3.08 15.54 2.74
C ILE A 400 -4.57 15.63 3.11
N PHE A 401 -4.97 15.20 4.31
CA PHE A 401 -6.34 15.28 4.80
C PHE A 401 -6.44 16.19 6.03
N ASP A 402 -7.64 16.74 6.26
CA ASP A 402 -7.98 17.43 7.50
C ASP A 402 -8.55 16.41 8.50
N ILE A 403 -7.73 16.02 9.46
CA ILE A 403 -8.12 15.10 10.54
C ILE A 403 -9.26 15.75 11.35
N LYS A 404 -10.39 15.03 11.46
CA LYS A 404 -11.57 15.48 12.21
C LYS A 404 -11.63 14.86 13.59
N SER A 405 -11.22 13.60 13.71
CA SER A 405 -11.12 12.91 14.99
C SER A 405 -10.08 11.79 14.92
N ILE A 406 -9.41 11.58 16.05
CA ILE A 406 -8.63 10.38 16.36
C ILE A 406 -9.18 9.88 17.69
N VAL A 407 -9.71 8.67 17.70
CA VAL A 407 -10.29 8.05 18.90
C VAL A 407 -9.65 6.70 19.09
N THR A 408 -9.36 6.30 20.34
CA THR A 408 -8.73 5.02 20.63
C THR A 408 -9.62 4.14 21.50
N TYR A 409 -9.73 2.85 21.18
CA TYR A 409 -10.59 1.88 21.88
C TYR A 409 -10.15 0.42 21.55
N PRO A 410 -10.42 -0.59 22.40
CA PRO A 410 -10.82 -0.49 23.79
C PRO A 410 -9.63 -0.07 24.66
N MET A 411 -9.91 0.34 25.89
CA MET A 411 -8.94 0.88 26.83
C MET A 411 -8.58 -0.20 27.86
N ILE A 412 -9.29 -0.24 28.98
CA ILE A 412 -9.04 -1.16 30.09
C ILE A 412 -9.40 -2.58 29.72
N MET A 413 -10.45 -2.80 28.91
CA MET A 413 -10.87 -4.17 28.53
C MET A 413 -9.76 -4.94 27.82
N ALA A 414 -8.87 -4.24 27.11
CA ALA A 414 -7.71 -4.85 26.46
C ALA A 414 -6.72 -5.52 27.43
N LEU A 415 -6.74 -5.13 28.71
CA LEU A 415 -5.87 -5.67 29.77
C LEU A 415 -6.49 -6.84 30.54
N LEU A 416 -7.78 -7.11 30.34
CA LEU A 416 -8.54 -8.05 31.14
C LEU A 416 -8.53 -9.45 30.52
N PRO A 417 -8.69 -10.50 31.36
CA PRO A 417 -8.86 -11.84 30.82
C PRO A 417 -10.28 -12.01 30.27
N ASN A 418 -10.44 -12.82 29.22
CA ASN A 418 -11.73 -12.95 28.53
C ASN A 418 -12.81 -13.54 29.44
N ASN A 419 -12.48 -14.59 30.19
CA ASN A 419 -13.39 -15.23 31.15
C ASN A 419 -14.02 -14.28 32.18
N MET A 420 -13.35 -13.18 32.55
CA MET A 420 -13.91 -12.17 33.46
C MET A 420 -15.01 -11.36 32.77
N LEU A 421 -14.86 -11.10 31.47
CA LEU A 421 -15.80 -10.32 30.69
C LEU A 421 -17.02 -11.14 30.24
N GLU A 422 -16.99 -12.47 30.39
CA GLU A 422 -18.13 -13.36 30.10
C GLU A 422 -19.30 -13.12 31.07
N ASP A 423 -19.00 -12.60 32.28
CA ASP A 423 -20.03 -12.08 33.17
C ASP A 423 -20.60 -10.76 32.63
N ALA A 424 -21.91 -10.73 32.42
CA ALA A 424 -22.58 -9.60 31.78
C ALA A 424 -22.49 -8.30 32.59
N GLU A 425 -22.48 -8.37 33.93
CA GLU A 425 -22.38 -7.18 34.78
C GLU A 425 -20.97 -6.58 34.69
N ALA A 426 -19.94 -7.43 34.80
CA ALA A 426 -18.56 -7.04 34.61
C ALA A 426 -18.33 -6.46 33.20
N SER A 427 -18.79 -7.16 32.16
CA SER A 427 -18.70 -6.73 30.77
C SER A 427 -19.27 -5.32 30.57
N ASN A 428 -20.52 -5.11 31.01
CA ASN A 428 -21.19 -3.82 30.88
C ASN A 428 -20.46 -2.69 31.64
N ALA A 429 -19.94 -2.99 32.83
CA ALA A 429 -19.17 -2.02 33.61
C ALA A 429 -17.89 -1.58 32.87
N PHE A 430 -17.14 -2.51 32.28
CA PHE A 430 -15.92 -2.17 31.54
C PHE A 430 -16.21 -1.56 30.17
N ILE A 431 -17.28 -1.96 29.48
CA ILE A 431 -17.73 -1.28 28.26
C ILE A 431 -18.02 0.19 28.57
N HIS A 432 -18.74 0.46 29.66
CA HIS A 432 -19.03 1.82 30.09
C HIS A 432 -17.75 2.59 30.42
N ALA A 433 -16.83 1.99 31.19
CA ALA A 433 -15.55 2.62 31.53
C ALA A 433 -14.72 2.95 30.28
N ASP A 434 -14.59 2.01 29.34
CA ASP A 434 -13.82 2.22 28.11
C ASP A 434 -14.46 3.29 27.21
N ARG A 435 -15.79 3.33 27.09
CA ARG A 435 -16.49 4.39 26.36
C ARG A 435 -16.22 5.76 27.00
N VAL A 436 -16.37 5.90 28.31
CA VAL A 436 -16.07 7.15 29.04
C VAL A 436 -14.60 7.58 28.88
N LEU A 437 -13.67 6.62 28.91
CA LEU A 437 -12.25 6.91 28.72
C LEU A 437 -11.92 7.33 27.27
N SER A 438 -12.61 6.74 26.28
CA SER A 438 -12.42 7.06 24.86
C SER A 438 -12.87 8.47 24.50
N GLU A 439 -13.82 9.05 25.24
CA GLU A 439 -14.28 10.43 25.07
C GLU A 439 -13.24 11.47 25.53
N ASN A 440 -12.27 11.06 26.36
CA ASN A 440 -11.23 11.95 26.85
C ASN A 440 -10.08 12.06 25.83
N PRO A 441 -9.90 13.22 25.16
CA PRO A 441 -8.86 13.38 24.13
C PRO A 441 -7.43 13.28 24.68
N LYS A 442 -7.23 13.38 26.01
CA LYS A 442 -5.92 13.16 26.65
C LYS A 442 -5.59 11.67 26.85
N SER A 443 -6.57 10.80 26.64
CA SER A 443 -6.49 9.37 26.90
C SER A 443 -6.48 8.59 25.58
N GLN A 444 -5.33 8.57 24.91
CA GLN A 444 -5.15 7.93 23.58
C GLN A 444 -4.42 6.57 23.69
N ASN A 445 -4.73 5.81 24.74
CA ASN A 445 -4.05 4.56 25.06
C ASN A 445 -4.87 3.32 24.66
N GLY A 446 -5.91 3.49 23.84
CA GLY A 446 -6.73 2.38 23.39
C GLY A 446 -5.97 1.48 22.45
N TYR A 447 -6.40 0.23 22.33
CA TYR A 447 -5.69 -0.78 21.56
C TYR A 447 -5.68 -0.49 20.05
N TYR A 448 -6.82 -0.02 19.52
CA TYR A 448 -6.94 0.50 18.17
C TYR A 448 -6.98 2.03 18.19
N ALA A 449 -6.53 2.63 17.09
CA ALA A 449 -6.76 4.03 16.77
C ALA A 449 -7.69 4.10 15.55
N PHE A 450 -8.79 4.83 15.67
CA PHE A 450 -9.75 5.13 14.62
C PHE A 450 -9.58 6.57 14.18
N VAL A 451 -9.36 6.80 12.89
CA VAL A 451 -9.10 8.11 12.31
C VAL A 451 -10.19 8.44 11.31
N THR A 452 -10.91 9.54 11.58
CA THR A 452 -11.78 10.17 10.58
C THR A 452 -11.09 11.41 10.05
N ALA A 453 -10.87 11.48 8.74
CA ALA A 453 -10.29 12.65 8.10
C ALA A 453 -11.05 13.02 6.83
N GLN A 454 -10.95 14.28 6.42
CA GLN A 454 -11.74 14.83 5.32
C GLN A 454 -10.82 15.43 4.25
N LYS A 455 -11.16 15.22 2.98
CA LYS A 455 -10.58 15.96 1.86
C LYS A 455 -11.13 17.38 1.89
N ALA A 456 -10.27 18.40 1.80
CA ALA A 456 -10.71 19.79 1.85
C ALA A 456 -11.76 20.12 0.78
N TYR A 457 -12.67 21.06 1.09
CA TYR A 457 -13.64 21.65 0.15
C TYR A 457 -12.94 22.66 -0.77
N ARG A 458 -11.97 22.20 -1.56
CA ARG A 458 -11.23 23.06 -2.50
C ARG A 458 -11.13 22.37 -3.84
N GLU A 459 -11.57 23.07 -4.87
CA GLU A 459 -11.33 22.66 -6.26
C GLU A 459 -9.92 23.07 -6.68
N VAL A 460 -9.23 22.14 -7.33
CA VAL A 460 -7.88 22.32 -7.84
C VAL A 460 -7.99 22.86 -9.27
N ASN A 461 -7.78 24.16 -9.45
CA ASN A 461 -8.00 24.87 -10.72
C ASN A 461 -6.74 25.02 -11.58
N GLY A 462 -5.63 24.41 -11.19
CA GLY A 462 -4.31 24.53 -11.82
C GLY A 462 -4.35 24.23 -13.31
N TYR A 463 -4.99 23.11 -13.70
CA TYR A 463 -5.16 22.74 -15.10
C TYR A 463 -5.83 23.84 -15.94
N ILE A 464 -6.97 24.34 -15.46
CA ILE A 464 -7.76 25.39 -16.14
C ILE A 464 -6.93 26.68 -16.26
N ASN A 465 -6.18 27.04 -15.22
CA ASN A 465 -5.32 28.22 -15.24
C ASN A 465 -4.19 28.11 -16.26
N VAL A 466 -3.57 26.94 -16.34
CA VAL A 466 -2.50 26.62 -17.30
C VAL A 466 -3.05 26.69 -18.72
N GLU A 467 -4.17 26.02 -19.01
CA GLU A 467 -4.83 26.08 -20.33
C GLU A 467 -5.17 27.50 -20.76
N ARG A 468 -5.66 28.33 -19.82
CA ARG A 468 -5.97 29.75 -20.10
C ARG A 468 -4.71 30.52 -20.49
N ILE A 469 -3.60 30.32 -19.78
CA ILE A 469 -2.31 30.98 -20.07
C ILE A 469 -1.79 30.52 -21.45
N LEU A 470 -1.83 29.22 -21.74
CA LEU A 470 -1.42 28.68 -23.03
C LEU A 470 -2.19 29.33 -24.20
N LYS A 471 -3.51 29.47 -24.04
CA LYS A 471 -4.38 30.15 -25.03
C LYS A 471 -4.07 31.64 -25.14
N GLN A 472 -3.87 32.33 -24.03
CA GLN A 472 -3.53 33.77 -24.01
C GLN A 472 -2.22 34.05 -24.76
N TYR A 473 -1.23 33.20 -24.59
CA TYR A 473 0.05 33.31 -25.28
C TYR A 473 0.03 32.71 -26.69
N GLN A 474 -1.09 32.14 -27.15
CA GLN A 474 -1.17 31.42 -28.42
C GLN A 474 -0.02 30.42 -28.57
N ALA A 475 0.29 29.70 -27.49
CA ALA A 475 1.40 28.76 -27.44
C ALA A 475 1.13 27.54 -28.33
N GLU A 476 2.19 26.99 -28.93
CA GLU A 476 2.14 25.71 -29.62
C GLU A 476 2.37 24.57 -28.61
N TYR A 477 1.35 23.73 -28.38
CA TYR A 477 1.41 22.65 -27.40
C TYR A 477 0.50 21.46 -27.76
N SER A 478 0.82 20.29 -27.19
CA SER A 478 -0.07 19.14 -27.08
C SER A 478 -0.15 18.67 -25.62
N VAL A 479 -1.20 17.93 -25.30
CA VAL A 479 -1.41 17.34 -23.98
C VAL A 479 -1.41 15.83 -24.16
N GLU A 480 -0.46 15.17 -23.50
CA GLU A 480 -0.35 13.72 -23.47
C GLU A 480 -1.13 13.22 -22.25
N GLU A 481 -2.21 12.47 -22.48
CA GLU A 481 -2.97 11.84 -21.40
C GLU A 481 -2.29 10.53 -20.98
N HIS A 482 -2.25 10.30 -19.67
CA HIS A 482 -1.70 9.09 -19.09
C HIS A 482 -2.38 8.80 -17.75
N GLU A 483 -2.14 7.62 -17.21
CA GLU A 483 -2.59 7.29 -15.85
C GLU A 483 -2.00 8.27 -14.82
N PRO A 484 -2.63 8.48 -13.65
CA PRO A 484 -2.08 9.37 -12.64
C PRO A 484 -0.65 8.96 -12.27
N VAL A 485 0.27 9.93 -12.25
CA VAL A 485 1.68 9.73 -11.90
C VAL A 485 2.04 10.54 -10.67
N LEU A 486 2.89 9.95 -9.82
CA LEU A 486 3.37 10.53 -8.56
C LEU A 486 4.80 11.05 -8.67
N SER A 487 5.56 10.53 -9.62
CA SER A 487 6.97 10.84 -9.78
C SER A 487 7.32 11.09 -11.24
N MET A 488 8.44 11.78 -11.43
CA MET A 488 8.99 12.01 -12.77
C MET A 488 9.45 10.71 -13.43
N GLU A 489 9.81 9.69 -12.64
CA GLU A 489 10.15 8.37 -13.19
C GLU A 489 8.91 7.66 -13.74
N GLU A 490 7.77 7.77 -13.07
CA GLU A 490 6.50 7.26 -13.61
C GLU A 490 6.08 7.99 -14.89
N VAL A 491 6.26 9.32 -14.96
CA VAL A 491 6.04 10.08 -16.20
C VAL A 491 6.87 9.49 -17.35
N LYS A 492 8.17 9.25 -17.12
CA LYS A 492 9.07 8.67 -18.14
C LYS A 492 8.61 7.29 -18.61
N GLN A 493 8.03 6.48 -17.72
CA GLN A 493 7.48 5.18 -18.08
C GLN A 493 6.21 5.29 -18.93
N GLN A 494 5.38 6.32 -18.68
CA GLN A 494 4.11 6.52 -19.40
C GLN A 494 4.30 7.14 -20.79
N ILE A 495 5.09 8.22 -20.89
CA ILE A 495 5.21 9.00 -22.14
C ILE A 495 6.56 8.84 -22.84
N GLY A 496 7.45 8.02 -22.29
CA GLY A 496 8.83 7.87 -22.75
C GLY A 496 9.79 8.88 -22.10
N TYR A 497 11.09 8.63 -22.22
CA TYR A 497 12.13 9.48 -21.64
C TYR A 497 12.69 10.47 -22.67
N PHE A 498 12.67 11.77 -22.33
CA PHE A 498 13.21 12.85 -23.16
C PHE A 498 14.33 13.58 -22.39
N PRO A 499 15.60 13.13 -22.54
CA PRO A 499 16.72 13.63 -21.76
C PRO A 499 16.83 15.15 -21.80
N ASN A 500 16.92 15.77 -20.64
CA ASN A 500 17.10 17.21 -20.43
C ASN A 500 15.98 18.11 -21.00
N CYS A 501 14.93 17.52 -21.58
CA CYS A 501 13.75 18.19 -22.15
C CYS A 501 12.55 18.11 -21.21
N MET A 502 12.65 17.30 -20.15
CA MET A 502 11.63 17.17 -19.12
C MET A 502 11.89 18.16 -17.99
N ILE A 503 10.92 19.03 -17.71
CA ILE A 503 11.00 20.08 -16.69
C ILE A 503 10.12 19.70 -15.51
N LYS A 504 10.71 19.68 -14.31
CA LYS A 504 9.98 19.55 -13.05
C LYS A 504 9.94 20.87 -12.29
N THR A 505 8.84 21.05 -11.56
CA THR A 505 8.59 22.22 -10.72
C THR A 505 8.80 21.84 -9.27
N ILE A 506 9.67 22.58 -8.57
CA ILE A 506 9.90 22.44 -7.13
C ILE A 506 9.39 23.70 -6.43
N VAL A 507 8.62 23.51 -5.37
CA VAL A 507 8.08 24.60 -4.57
C VAL A 507 8.66 24.54 -3.16
N PHE A 508 9.20 25.66 -2.70
CA PHE A 508 9.56 25.89 -1.31
C PHE A 508 8.61 26.91 -0.68
N ASN A 509 8.43 26.81 0.63
CA ASN A 509 7.91 27.86 1.48
C ASN A 509 9.05 28.42 2.34
N ASN A 510 9.16 29.74 2.41
CA ASN A 510 10.09 30.42 3.31
C ASN A 510 9.45 30.55 4.70
N ARG A 511 9.92 29.77 5.68
CA ARG A 511 9.38 29.75 7.05
C ARG A 511 9.38 31.12 7.74
N LYS A 512 10.25 32.04 7.33
CA LYS A 512 10.35 33.36 7.96
C LYS A 512 9.35 34.36 7.37
N THR A 513 9.12 34.32 6.05
CA THR A 513 8.30 35.32 5.35
C THR A 513 6.93 34.78 4.92
N GLY A 514 6.75 33.46 4.88
CA GLY A 514 5.57 32.78 4.34
C GLY A 514 5.52 32.77 2.81
N GLU A 515 6.52 33.33 2.12
CA GLU A 515 6.55 33.41 0.66
C GLU A 515 6.79 32.05 0.02
N PHE A 516 6.13 31.82 -1.12
CA PHE A 516 6.38 30.65 -1.94
C PHE A 516 7.49 30.93 -2.95
N ILE A 517 8.37 29.95 -3.15
CA ILE A 517 9.49 30.00 -4.07
C ILE A 517 9.37 28.83 -5.03
N VAL A 518 9.10 29.13 -6.30
CA VAL A 518 8.97 28.15 -7.39
C VAL A 518 10.26 28.11 -8.17
N ILE A 519 10.78 26.91 -8.40
CA ILE A 519 12.01 26.69 -9.16
C ILE A 519 11.73 25.65 -10.24
N LEU A 520 12.10 25.98 -11.47
CA LEU A 520 12.04 25.08 -12.63
C LEU A 520 13.43 24.49 -12.89
N LEU A 521 13.49 23.17 -13.00
CA LEU A 521 14.73 22.42 -13.23
C LEU A 521 14.48 21.23 -14.16
N GLN A 522 15.54 20.80 -14.85
CA GLN A 522 15.52 19.57 -15.64
C GLN A 522 15.30 18.35 -14.72
N SER A 523 14.59 17.35 -15.22
CA SER A 523 14.18 16.17 -14.45
C SER A 523 15.36 15.44 -13.78
N GLU A 524 16.50 15.40 -14.47
CA GLU A 524 17.75 14.73 -14.13
C GLU A 524 18.52 15.45 -13.02
N LYS A 525 18.32 16.76 -12.88
CA LYS A 525 19.02 17.55 -11.86
C LYS A 525 18.40 17.32 -10.49
N ARG A 526 19.25 17.13 -9.48
CA ARG A 526 18.83 17.10 -8.07
C ARG A 526 18.98 18.48 -7.47
N ILE A 527 17.93 18.96 -6.80
CA ILE A 527 17.99 20.28 -6.17
C ILE A 527 18.82 20.24 -4.89
N ASN A 528 19.78 21.16 -4.79
CA ASN A 528 20.56 21.35 -3.57
C ASN A 528 20.05 22.57 -2.82
N LYS A 529 19.44 22.32 -1.66
CA LYS A 529 18.84 23.36 -0.81
C LYS A 529 19.83 24.45 -0.38
N SER A 530 21.11 24.11 -0.18
CA SER A 530 22.15 25.08 0.20
C SER A 530 22.53 26.00 -0.96
N GLN A 531 22.57 25.47 -2.19
CA GLN A 531 22.81 26.28 -3.39
C GLN A 531 21.64 27.22 -3.65
N VAL A 532 20.41 26.73 -3.55
CA VAL A 532 19.20 27.56 -3.65
C VAL A 532 19.24 28.68 -2.62
N ALA A 533 19.52 28.36 -1.36
CA ALA A 533 19.61 29.35 -0.28
C ALA A 533 20.67 30.43 -0.56
N ALA A 534 21.83 30.05 -1.09
CA ALA A 534 22.89 30.98 -1.47
C ALA A 534 22.47 31.92 -2.59
N GLN A 535 21.85 31.39 -3.66
CA GLN A 535 21.32 32.19 -4.78
C GLN A 535 20.25 33.19 -4.33
N LEU A 536 19.39 32.75 -3.39
CA LEU A 536 18.31 33.57 -2.82
C LEU A 536 18.76 34.50 -1.69
N ARG A 537 20.02 34.38 -1.23
CA ARG A 537 20.55 35.10 -0.07
C ARG A 537 19.71 34.91 1.20
N VAL A 538 19.21 33.69 1.41
CA VAL A 538 18.47 33.29 2.62
C VAL A 538 19.20 32.19 3.37
N SER A 539 18.85 31.98 4.63
CA SER A 539 19.35 30.83 5.38
C SER A 539 18.73 29.54 4.83
N PRO A 540 19.51 28.46 4.61
CA PRO A 540 18.97 27.15 4.26
C PRO A 540 17.93 26.62 5.26
N HIS A 541 18.00 27.04 6.53
CA HIS A 541 17.02 26.63 7.55
C HIS A 541 15.63 27.24 7.32
N HIS A 542 15.55 28.37 6.61
CA HIS A 542 14.27 29.02 6.31
C HIS A 542 13.56 28.39 5.11
N LEU A 543 14.29 27.74 4.21
CA LEU A 543 13.66 27.02 3.09
C LEU A 543 13.05 25.73 3.60
N LYS A 544 11.78 25.47 3.27
CA LYS A 544 11.10 24.20 3.50
C LYS A 544 10.45 23.80 2.19
N PHE A 545 10.48 22.54 1.79
CA PHE A 545 9.63 22.11 0.68
C PHE A 545 8.17 22.41 1.02
N ALA A 546 7.41 22.91 0.04
CA ALA A 546 5.99 23.08 0.22
C ALA A 546 5.36 21.72 0.54
N THR A 547 4.52 21.72 1.56
CA THR A 547 3.69 20.58 1.94
C THR A 547 2.63 20.34 0.88
N GLU A 548 2.04 19.17 0.88
CA GLU A 548 0.97 18.83 -0.04
C GLU A 548 -0.24 19.76 0.09
N LYS A 549 -0.62 20.15 1.32
CA LYS A 549 -1.65 21.19 1.55
C LYS A 549 -1.29 22.54 0.94
N GLU A 550 -0.03 22.98 1.07
CA GLU A 550 0.45 24.23 0.45
C GLU A 550 0.46 24.14 -1.09
N VAL A 551 0.78 22.98 -1.67
CA VAL A 551 0.70 22.76 -3.12
C VAL A 551 -0.75 22.81 -3.61
N LEU A 552 -1.67 22.20 -2.87
CA LEU A 552 -3.10 22.28 -3.13
C LEU A 552 -3.63 23.72 -3.01
N GLU A 553 -3.10 24.50 -2.06
CA GLU A 553 -3.38 25.94 -1.91
C GLU A 553 -2.95 26.76 -3.12
N LEU A 554 -1.82 26.39 -3.72
CA LEU A 554 -1.35 26.99 -4.96
C LEU A 554 -2.17 26.58 -6.19
N GLY A 555 -3.22 25.79 -6.00
CA GLY A 555 -4.17 25.38 -7.03
C GLY A 555 -3.75 24.14 -7.81
N PHE A 556 -2.73 23.40 -7.36
CA PHE A 556 -2.20 22.23 -8.10
C PHE A 556 -2.42 20.91 -7.36
N PRO A 557 -2.67 19.80 -8.10
CA PRO A 557 -2.74 18.49 -7.49
C PRO A 557 -1.32 18.00 -7.17
N ILE A 558 -1.23 17.01 -6.29
CA ILE A 558 0.06 16.42 -5.95
C ILE A 558 0.55 15.58 -7.15
N GLY A 559 1.82 15.75 -7.53
CA GLY A 559 2.40 15.10 -8.71
C GLY A 559 2.13 15.82 -10.05
N GLY A 560 1.22 16.79 -10.08
CA GLY A 560 0.82 17.50 -11.31
C GLY A 560 1.19 18.99 -11.35
N ILE A 561 2.19 19.43 -10.58
CA ILE A 561 2.53 20.87 -10.46
C ILE A 561 3.07 21.41 -11.78
N ALA A 562 2.36 22.38 -12.35
CA ALA A 562 2.79 23.04 -13.59
C ALA A 562 3.84 24.13 -13.34
N PRO A 563 4.63 24.50 -14.36
CA PRO A 563 5.61 25.58 -14.24
C PRO A 563 5.02 26.97 -14.03
N PHE A 564 3.74 27.18 -14.35
CA PHE A 564 3.01 28.44 -14.25
C PHE A 564 1.51 28.15 -14.00
N GLY A 565 0.70 29.17 -13.72
CA GLY A 565 -0.73 29.00 -13.42
C GLY A 565 -1.10 28.90 -11.93
N PHE A 566 -0.16 29.26 -11.04
CA PHE A 566 -0.34 29.27 -9.60
C PHE A 566 -1.46 30.20 -9.13
N GLN A 567 -2.21 29.75 -8.13
CA GLN A 567 -3.16 30.54 -7.36
C GLN A 567 -2.54 30.87 -6.01
N ALA A 568 -1.73 31.93 -5.96
CA ALA A 568 -1.10 32.36 -4.72
C ALA A 568 -1.76 33.66 -4.22
N THR A 569 -2.18 33.66 -2.95
CA THR A 569 -2.59 34.88 -2.23
C THR A 569 -1.40 35.57 -1.57
N THR A 570 -0.28 34.86 -1.42
CA THR A 570 1.00 35.36 -0.94
C THR A 570 1.97 35.60 -2.10
N PRO A 571 3.01 36.44 -1.91
CA PRO A 571 4.01 36.67 -2.94
C PRO A 571 4.69 35.36 -3.39
N LEU A 572 4.77 35.19 -4.72
CA LEU A 572 5.37 34.05 -5.38
C LEU A 572 6.68 34.49 -6.05
N LEU A 573 7.81 33.94 -5.61
CA LEU A 573 9.10 34.15 -6.25
C LEU A 573 9.36 33.01 -7.23
N THR A 574 9.64 33.34 -8.48
CA THR A 574 9.73 32.37 -9.56
C THR A 574 11.13 32.36 -10.18
N PHE A 575 11.71 31.17 -10.30
CA PHE A 575 13.06 30.96 -10.79
C PHE A 575 13.12 29.85 -11.82
N VAL A 576 14.06 29.98 -12.76
CA VAL A 576 14.35 28.95 -13.77
C VAL A 576 15.84 28.68 -13.77
N ASP A 577 16.21 27.41 -13.82
CA ASP A 577 17.60 27.01 -14.01
C ASP A 577 18.12 27.47 -15.38
N ALA A 578 19.27 28.14 -15.42
CA ALA A 578 19.91 28.62 -16.64
C ALA A 578 20.12 27.49 -17.68
N ALA A 579 20.28 26.24 -17.23
CA ALA A 579 20.39 25.07 -18.12
C ALA A 579 19.14 24.87 -19.00
N ILE A 580 17.94 25.22 -18.54
CA ILE A 580 16.70 25.13 -19.33
C ILE A 580 16.70 26.18 -20.43
N VAL A 581 17.07 27.42 -20.10
CA VAL A 581 17.07 28.54 -21.04
C VAL A 581 18.05 28.28 -22.21
N GLY A 582 19.23 27.77 -21.88
CA GLY A 582 20.29 27.45 -22.85
C GLY A 582 20.13 26.13 -23.61
N HIS A 583 19.16 25.28 -23.26
CA HIS A 583 19.07 23.92 -23.82
C HIS A 583 18.68 23.91 -25.32
N SER A 584 19.15 22.95 -26.11
CA SER A 584 18.91 22.93 -27.58
C SER A 584 17.58 22.31 -28.01
N CYS A 585 16.79 21.79 -27.08
CA CYS A 585 15.55 21.09 -27.42
C CYS A 585 14.46 22.00 -28.00
N GLU A 586 13.71 21.47 -28.95
CA GLU A 586 12.58 22.19 -29.56
C GLU A 586 11.32 22.15 -28.67
N TRP A 587 11.12 21.05 -27.94
CA TRP A 587 9.95 20.78 -27.11
C TRP A 587 10.34 20.50 -25.66
N PHE A 588 9.55 21.00 -24.72
CA PHE A 588 9.63 20.67 -23.30
C PHE A 588 8.42 19.85 -22.87
N TYR A 589 8.64 18.96 -21.89
CA TYR A 589 7.63 18.12 -21.27
C TYR A 589 7.53 18.47 -19.79
N THR A 590 6.34 18.82 -19.30
CA THR A 590 6.18 19.32 -17.92
C THR A 590 4.76 19.11 -17.40
N GLY A 591 4.56 19.30 -16.09
CA GLY A 591 3.22 19.22 -15.50
C GLY A 591 2.27 20.27 -16.08
N ILE A 592 0.99 19.93 -16.19
CA ILE A 592 -0.04 20.83 -16.73
C ILE A 592 -1.08 21.27 -15.69
N GLY A 593 -0.94 20.82 -14.43
CA GLY A 593 -1.92 21.08 -13.39
C GLY A 593 -2.98 19.99 -13.23
N ASP A 594 -2.77 18.84 -13.87
CA ASP A 594 -3.49 17.58 -13.70
C ASP A 594 -2.41 16.49 -13.67
N ASN A 595 -2.42 15.60 -12.68
CA ASN A 595 -1.41 14.53 -12.55
C ASN A 595 -1.66 13.35 -13.50
N ARG A 596 -2.70 13.40 -14.33
CA ARG A 596 -3.03 12.45 -15.41
C ARG A 596 -2.65 12.96 -16.80
N LYS A 597 -1.94 14.08 -16.86
CA LYS A 597 -1.62 14.75 -18.11
C LYS A 597 -0.22 15.34 -18.05
N THR A 598 0.48 15.27 -19.18
CA THR A 598 1.75 15.97 -19.37
C THR A 598 1.61 16.99 -20.50
N LEU A 599 2.05 18.22 -20.23
CA LEU A 599 2.15 19.28 -21.24
C LEU A 599 3.40 19.07 -22.08
N LYS A 600 3.24 18.89 -23.39
CA LYS A 600 4.30 19.04 -24.38
C LYS A 600 4.17 20.43 -25.01
N ILE A 601 5.15 21.30 -24.79
CA ILE A 601 5.09 22.71 -25.22
C ILE A 601 6.36 23.10 -25.98
N ARG A 602 6.22 23.91 -27.03
CA ARG A 602 7.36 24.42 -27.78
C ARG A 602 8.22 25.32 -26.90
N LYS A 603 9.54 25.10 -26.92
CA LYS A 603 10.51 25.82 -26.07
C LYS A 603 10.34 27.34 -26.15
N ALA A 604 10.18 27.88 -27.35
CA ALA A 604 10.04 29.33 -27.56
C ALA A 604 8.82 29.90 -26.83
N ASP A 605 7.70 29.17 -26.83
CA ASP A 605 6.47 29.59 -26.17
C ASP A 605 6.56 29.41 -24.65
N PHE A 606 7.17 28.31 -24.20
CA PHE A 606 7.47 28.09 -22.80
C PHE A 606 8.28 29.25 -22.21
N LEU A 607 9.41 29.59 -22.84
CA LEU A 607 10.28 30.69 -22.38
C LEU A 607 9.59 32.04 -22.38
N ARG A 608 8.68 32.27 -23.34
CA ARG A 608 7.88 33.50 -23.41
C ARG A 608 6.84 33.58 -22.29
N ILE A 609 6.23 32.45 -21.90
CA ILE A 609 5.30 32.39 -20.76
C ILE A 609 6.04 32.66 -19.44
N ILE A 610 7.25 32.10 -19.28
CA ILE A 610 8.05 32.23 -18.06
C ILE A 610 9.04 33.40 -18.10
N GLU A 611 8.89 34.37 -19.01
CA GLU A 611 9.86 35.47 -19.22
C GLU A 611 10.18 36.25 -17.93
N GLN A 612 9.20 36.35 -17.03
CA GLN A 612 9.32 36.98 -15.71
C GLN A 612 10.11 36.16 -14.67
N TYR A 613 10.46 34.91 -14.96
CA TYR A 613 11.19 34.02 -14.04
C TYR A 613 12.65 34.41 -14.02
N ARG A 614 13.23 34.52 -12.82
CA ARG A 614 14.64 34.88 -12.68
C ARG A 614 15.53 33.67 -12.95
N ALA A 615 16.45 33.79 -13.90
CA ALA A 615 17.45 32.76 -14.18
C ALA A 615 18.46 32.63 -13.02
N ILE A 616 18.75 31.40 -12.61
CA ILE A 616 19.75 31.05 -11.58
C ILE A 616 20.55 29.83 -12.01
N GLU A 617 21.78 29.71 -11.50
CA GLU A 617 22.64 28.54 -11.71
C GLU A 617 22.48 27.56 -10.54
N LEU A 618 22.06 26.33 -10.87
CA LEU A 618 21.77 25.24 -9.93
C LEU A 618 22.48 23.94 -10.30
#